data_AF-A0A2N8TUS0-F1
#
_entry.id   AF-A0A2N8TUS0-F1
#
_cell.length_a   1.000
_cell.length_b   1.000
_cell.length_c   1.000
_cell.angle_alpha   90.00
_cell.angle_beta   90.00
_cell.angle_gamma   90.00
#
_symmetry.space_group_name_H-M   'P 1'
#
loop_
_entity.id
_entity.type
_entity.pdbx_description
1 polymer ?
#
loop_
_entity_poly.entity_id
_entity_poly.type
_entity_poly.pdbx_seq_one_letter_code
_entity_poly.pdbx_strand_id
1 'polypeptide(L)'
;MASKVVTDDRRIYSSTLVDAEAERSRGRHVCVVDADGFSALLRGRPAPCLELRRARTGRVRPVAAATTEARVLGGPLRARRTGRRASGDLTLDLSRLDEATAAHEATVGALIEHLSRQGVEACTNAAGAPEFDAGWSLGEDIFVAEVKSLTGAREDQQIRLGIGQILDYTHQLRSTCPSAAVRPVLVLEKRPSAVRWTALADGVGLRLTWAPEFAGI
;
A
#
# COMPACT_ATOMS: atom_id res chain seq x y z
N MET A 1 16.45 26.48 1.22
CA MET A 1 17.37 26.07 2.30
C MET A 1 18.03 24.77 1.87
N ALA A 2 19.37 24.69 1.92
CA ALA A 2 20.10 23.52 1.42
C ALA A 2 19.92 22.32 2.36
N SER A 3 19.43 21.19 1.84
CA SER A 3 19.42 19.93 2.59
C SER A 3 20.86 19.44 2.70
N LYS A 4 21.44 19.55 3.90
CA LYS A 4 22.71 18.88 4.18
C LYS A 4 22.43 17.39 4.12
N VAL A 5 23.19 16.65 3.31
CA VAL A 5 23.15 15.18 3.33
C VAL A 5 23.85 14.76 4.63
N VAL A 6 23.08 14.17 5.53
CA VAL A 6 23.50 13.79 6.90
C VAL A 6 23.57 12.27 7.01
N THR A 7 24.03 11.57 5.97
CA THR A 7 24.17 10.10 5.97
C THR A 7 25.31 9.63 5.06
N ASP A 8 26.09 8.67 5.56
CA ASP A 8 26.92 7.75 4.79
C ASP A 8 26.01 6.70 4.10
N ASP A 9 26.46 6.13 2.98
CA ASP A 9 25.73 5.25 2.05
C ASP A 9 25.09 4.00 2.71
N ARG A 10 25.40 3.76 3.98
CA ARG A 10 24.85 2.65 4.79
C ARG A 10 23.84 3.07 5.87
N ARG A 11 23.46 4.35 5.98
CA ARG A 11 22.58 4.91 7.03
C ARG A 11 23.08 4.72 8.48
N ILE A 12 24.39 4.54 8.69
CA ILE A 12 24.94 4.13 10.01
C ILE A 12 25.54 5.29 10.81
N TYR A 13 25.86 6.44 10.18
CA TYR A 13 26.70 7.46 10.82
C TYR A 13 26.20 8.88 10.59
N SER A 14 26.12 9.65 11.68
CA SER A 14 26.10 11.11 11.63
C SER A 14 26.46 11.70 13.00
N SER A 15 27.41 12.64 13.04
CA SER A 15 27.72 13.44 14.23
C SER A 15 26.51 14.23 14.71
N THR A 16 25.64 14.65 13.78
CA THR A 16 24.39 15.35 14.08
C THR A 16 23.43 14.50 14.92
N LEU A 17 23.42 13.17 14.74
CA LEU A 17 22.61 12.27 15.56
C LEU A 17 23.18 12.08 16.97
N VAL A 18 24.50 12.14 17.10
CA VAL A 18 25.18 12.10 18.41
C VAL A 18 24.89 13.38 19.19
N ASP A 19 24.94 14.54 18.52
CA ASP A 19 24.60 15.83 19.12
C ASP A 19 23.12 15.89 19.52
N ALA A 20 22.21 15.41 18.65
CA ALA A 20 20.79 15.33 18.95
C ALA A 20 20.51 14.47 20.19
N GLU A 21 21.20 13.34 20.34
CA GLU A 21 21.10 12.47 21.53
C GLU A 21 21.68 13.12 22.79
N ALA A 22 22.79 13.88 22.66
CA ALA A 22 23.38 14.62 23.76
C ALA A 22 22.43 15.74 24.26
N GLU A 23 21.77 16.45 23.35
CA GLU A 23 20.78 17.48 23.69
C GLU A 23 19.53 16.86 24.35
N ARG A 24 19.04 15.71 23.85
CA ARG A 24 17.98 14.93 24.51
C ARG A 24 18.36 14.54 25.93
N SER A 25 19.59 14.06 26.13
CA SER A 25 20.12 13.68 27.45
C SER A 25 20.24 14.87 28.42
N ARG A 26 20.31 16.10 27.90
CA ARG A 26 20.28 17.36 28.68
C ARG A 26 18.87 17.86 28.97
N GLY A 27 17.83 17.07 28.67
CA GLY A 27 16.43 17.42 28.92
C GLY A 27 15.79 18.31 27.86
N ARG A 28 16.44 18.53 26.71
CA ARG A 28 15.88 19.32 25.60
C ARG A 28 15.12 18.42 24.64
N HIS A 29 13.97 18.88 24.17
CA HIS A 29 13.21 18.16 23.15
C HIS A 29 13.81 18.41 21.76
N VAL A 30 14.56 17.43 21.24
CA VAL A 30 15.06 17.44 19.86
C VAL A 30 14.34 16.36 19.09
N CYS A 31 13.57 16.74 18.07
CA CYS A 31 12.89 15.77 17.22
C CYS A 31 13.70 15.44 15.97
N VAL A 32 13.96 14.14 15.78
CA VAL A 32 14.68 13.61 14.60
C VAL A 32 13.64 12.94 13.72
N VAL A 33 13.61 13.31 12.44
CA VAL A 33 12.75 12.71 11.42
C VAL A 33 13.62 12.21 10.27
N ASP A 34 13.17 11.19 9.56
CA ASP A 34 13.79 10.72 8.32
C ASP A 34 13.24 11.48 7.10
N ALA A 35 13.63 11.04 5.90
CA ALA A 35 13.18 11.65 4.66
C ALA A 35 11.65 11.60 4.52
N ASP A 36 11.02 10.49 4.90
CA ASP A 36 9.57 10.30 4.80
C ASP A 36 8.83 11.20 5.80
N GLY A 37 9.33 11.29 7.04
CA GLY A 37 8.83 12.22 8.05
C GLY A 37 8.97 13.68 7.61
N PHE A 38 10.10 14.06 7.00
CA PHE A 38 10.27 15.40 6.45
C PHE A 38 9.26 15.69 5.33
N SER A 39 9.04 14.75 4.41
CA SER A 39 8.02 14.84 3.36
C SER A 39 6.58 14.88 3.91
N ALA A 40 6.31 14.28 5.07
CA ALA A 40 5.01 14.38 5.74
C ALA A 40 4.78 15.80 6.28
N LEU A 41 5.78 16.40 6.95
CA LEU A 41 5.69 17.76 7.49
C LEU A 41 5.45 18.81 6.39
N LEU A 42 6.12 18.67 5.24
CA LEU A 42 5.90 19.56 4.09
C LEU A 42 4.45 19.51 3.56
N ARG A 43 3.75 18.40 3.78
CA ARG A 43 2.34 18.19 3.40
C ARG A 43 1.37 18.52 4.52
N GLY A 44 1.83 19.15 5.61
CA GLY A 44 1.00 19.47 6.79
C GLY A 44 0.56 18.23 7.59
N ARG A 45 1.23 17.09 7.40
CA ARG A 45 0.95 15.84 8.13
C ARG A 45 1.92 15.68 9.29
N PRO A 46 1.50 15.06 10.42
CA PRO A 46 2.40 14.77 11.53
C PRO A 46 3.48 13.78 11.09
N ALA A 47 4.71 13.97 11.58
CA ALA A 47 5.82 13.06 11.38
C ALA A 47 6.24 12.41 12.71
N PRO A 48 6.55 11.10 12.71
CA PRO A 48 6.97 10.43 13.92
C PRO A 48 8.34 10.92 14.37
N CYS A 49 8.47 11.15 15.67
CA CYS A 49 9.75 11.49 16.26
C CYS A 49 10.58 10.23 16.46
N LEU A 50 11.67 10.09 15.72
CA LEU A 50 12.51 8.89 15.77
C LEU A 50 13.23 8.78 17.13
N GLU A 51 13.30 7.55 17.63
CA GLU A 51 14.14 7.20 18.76
C GLU A 51 15.61 7.14 18.33
N LEU A 52 16.51 7.46 19.24
CA LEU A 52 17.95 7.34 19.00
C LEU A 52 18.46 6.23 19.91
N ARG A 53 19.06 5.19 19.32
CA ARG A 53 19.64 4.08 20.09
C ARG A 53 21.16 4.14 20.04
N ARG A 54 21.78 4.14 21.22
CA ARG A 54 23.23 3.97 21.38
C ARG A 54 23.61 2.51 21.17
N ALA A 55 24.52 2.25 20.24
CA ALA A 55 25.23 0.98 20.12
C ALA A 55 26.37 0.90 21.17
N ARG A 56 26.78 -0.32 21.53
CA ARG A 56 27.84 -0.60 22.52
C ARG A 56 29.17 0.11 22.25
N THR A 57 29.41 0.56 21.03
CA THR A 57 30.64 1.24 20.60
C THR A 57 30.53 2.78 20.66
N GLY A 58 29.56 3.35 21.38
CA GLY A 58 29.36 4.81 21.46
C GLY A 58 28.69 5.45 20.24
N ARG A 59 28.12 4.64 19.34
CA ARG A 59 27.47 5.11 18.09
C ARG A 59 25.98 5.31 18.31
N VAL A 60 25.35 6.28 17.66
CA VAL A 60 23.89 6.51 17.74
C VAL A 60 23.26 6.23 16.39
N ARG A 61 22.20 5.41 16.36
CA ARG A 61 21.39 5.20 15.16
C ARG A 61 19.95 5.63 15.40
N PRO A 62 19.27 6.21 14.40
CA PRO A 62 17.84 6.42 14.49
C PRO A 62 17.15 5.06 14.36
N VAL A 63 16.17 4.84 15.21
CA VAL A 63 15.28 3.69 15.15
C VAL A 63 13.89 4.29 15.09
N ALA A 64 13.05 3.77 14.19
CA ALA A 64 11.63 4.06 14.25
C ALA A 64 11.20 3.80 15.70
N ALA A 65 10.65 4.83 16.37
CA ALA A 65 10.01 4.64 17.67
C ALA A 65 9.08 3.44 17.48
N ALA A 66 9.27 2.40 18.30
CA ALA A 66 8.64 1.09 18.07
C ALA A 66 7.18 1.32 17.70
N THR A 67 6.89 1.19 16.41
CA THR A 67 5.59 1.56 15.90
C THR A 67 4.63 0.62 16.58
N THR A 68 3.63 1.18 17.25
CA THR A 68 2.34 0.53 17.47
C THR A 68 2.11 -0.36 16.27
N GLU A 69 2.07 -1.69 16.49
CA GLU A 69 2.06 -2.77 15.50
C GLU A 69 1.76 -2.27 14.08
N ALA A 70 2.70 -2.42 13.15
CA ALA A 70 2.55 -1.98 11.77
C ALA A 70 1.19 -2.44 11.23
N ARG A 71 0.22 -1.52 11.21
CA ARG A 71 -1.13 -1.83 10.78
C ARG A 71 -1.07 -2.04 9.28
N VAL A 72 -1.57 -3.17 8.80
CA VAL A 72 -1.66 -3.44 7.36
C VAL A 72 -2.82 -2.64 6.75
N LEU A 73 -3.96 -2.63 7.45
CA LEU A 73 -5.20 -1.99 7.03
C LEU A 73 -5.32 -0.57 7.59
N GLY A 74 -5.76 0.35 6.73
CA GLY A 74 -6.02 1.76 7.01
C GLY A 74 -7.47 2.02 7.38
N GLY A 75 -8.01 3.16 6.91
CA GLY A 75 -9.39 3.55 7.14
C GLY A 75 -10.37 2.87 6.18
N PRO A 76 -11.69 3.11 6.32
CA PRO A 76 -12.70 2.53 5.44
C PRO A 76 -12.48 2.93 3.98
N LEU A 77 -12.58 1.95 3.07
CA LEU A 77 -12.49 2.17 1.63
C LEU A 77 -13.77 2.85 1.12
N ARG A 78 -13.59 3.72 0.12
CA ARG A 78 -14.67 4.42 -0.59
C ARG A 78 -14.36 4.42 -2.07
N ALA A 79 -15.29 3.94 -2.89
CA ALA A 79 -15.21 4.07 -4.34
C ALA A 79 -15.21 5.56 -4.72
N ARG A 80 -14.33 5.95 -5.64
CA ARG A 80 -14.27 7.32 -6.14
C ARG A 80 -15.34 7.53 -7.20
N ARG A 81 -15.96 8.71 -7.20
CA ARG A 81 -16.81 9.12 -8.33
C ARG A 81 -15.90 9.65 -9.44
N THR A 82 -15.77 8.92 -10.54
CA THR A 82 -15.07 9.41 -11.72
C THR A 82 -15.88 10.54 -12.37
N GLY A 83 -15.35 11.77 -12.38
CA GLY A 83 -15.90 12.86 -13.16
C GLY A 83 -15.52 12.73 -14.63
N ARG A 84 -16.50 12.77 -15.54
CA ARG A 84 -16.25 12.73 -16.99
C ARG A 84 -15.60 14.05 -17.42
N ARG A 85 -14.35 14.02 -17.92
CA ARG A 85 -13.74 15.23 -18.52
C ARG A 85 -14.41 15.52 -19.87
N ALA A 86 -14.72 16.79 -20.13
CA ALA A 86 -15.17 17.21 -21.46
C ALA A 86 -14.00 17.06 -22.44
N SER A 87 -14.18 16.25 -23.49
CA SER A 87 -13.17 15.94 -24.48
C SER A 87 -12.66 17.21 -25.18
N GLY A 88 -11.46 17.65 -24.82
CA GLY A 88 -10.72 18.69 -25.51
C GLY A 88 -9.45 18.09 -26.11
N ASP A 89 -9.50 17.84 -27.42
CA ASP A 89 -8.40 17.82 -28.40
C ASP A 89 -7.00 17.31 -27.95
N LEU A 90 -6.96 16.18 -27.25
CA LEU A 90 -5.74 15.39 -27.05
C LEU A 90 -6.05 13.94 -27.47
N THR A 91 -5.80 13.65 -28.74
CA THR A 91 -6.10 12.38 -29.44
C THR A 91 -5.11 11.26 -29.10
N LEU A 92 -4.57 11.24 -27.88
CA LEU A 92 -4.10 10.01 -27.26
C LEU A 92 -5.28 9.39 -26.51
N ASP A 93 -5.31 8.08 -26.30
CA ASP A 93 -6.49 7.28 -25.92
C ASP A 93 -7.02 7.51 -24.49
N LEU A 94 -7.29 8.78 -24.16
CA LEU A 94 -7.82 9.25 -22.90
C LEU A 94 -9.21 8.67 -22.65
N SER A 95 -9.98 8.40 -23.71
CA SER A 95 -11.28 7.74 -23.60
C SER A 95 -11.17 6.30 -23.10
N ARG A 96 -10.25 5.49 -23.64
CA ARG A 96 -10.02 4.13 -23.09
C ARG A 96 -9.47 4.16 -21.66
N LEU A 97 -8.62 5.14 -21.34
CA LEU A 97 -8.13 5.34 -19.97
C LEU A 97 -9.26 5.74 -19.01
N ASP A 98 -10.16 6.62 -19.43
CA ASP A 98 -11.33 7.04 -18.64
C ASP A 98 -12.30 5.87 -18.45
N GLU A 99 -12.54 5.06 -19.48
CA GLU A 99 -13.35 3.82 -19.41
C GLU A 99 -12.73 2.80 -18.46
N ALA A 100 -11.42 2.55 -18.56
CA ALA A 100 -10.72 1.63 -17.67
C ALA A 100 -10.77 2.13 -16.21
N THR A 101 -10.60 3.44 -15.99
CA THR A 101 -10.70 4.05 -14.66
C THR A 101 -12.10 3.92 -14.09
N ALA A 102 -13.14 4.19 -14.90
CA ALA A 102 -14.53 4.05 -14.47
C ALA A 102 -14.88 2.59 -14.15
N ALA A 103 -14.40 1.64 -14.97
CA ALA A 103 -14.59 0.21 -14.74
C ALA A 103 -13.87 -0.26 -13.47
N HIS A 104 -12.66 0.23 -13.20
CA HIS A 104 -11.93 -0.03 -11.96
C HIS A 104 -12.72 0.47 -10.75
N GLU A 105 -13.15 1.73 -10.73
CA GLU A 105 -13.90 2.31 -9.61
C GLU A 105 -15.27 1.65 -9.40
N ALA A 106 -15.94 1.25 -10.49
CA ALA A 106 -17.17 0.46 -10.42
C ALA A 106 -16.92 -0.92 -9.79
N THR A 107 -15.82 -1.58 -10.16
CA THR A 107 -15.41 -2.87 -9.58
C THR A 107 -15.10 -2.74 -8.09
N VAL A 108 -14.39 -1.69 -7.68
CA VAL A 108 -14.14 -1.37 -6.26
C VAL A 108 -15.46 -1.14 -5.52
N GLY A 109 -16.39 -0.38 -6.10
CA GLY A 109 -17.71 -0.16 -5.51
C GLY A 109 -18.50 -1.45 -5.30
N ALA A 110 -18.52 -2.32 -6.31
CA ALA A 110 -19.19 -3.61 -6.22
C ALA A 110 -18.53 -4.54 -5.19
N LEU A 111 -17.20 -4.52 -5.07
CA LEU A 111 -16.47 -5.27 -4.05
C LEU A 111 -16.81 -4.79 -2.63
N ILE A 112 -16.84 -3.47 -2.40
CA ILE A 112 -17.25 -2.88 -1.11
C ILE A 112 -18.66 -3.34 -0.74
N GLU A 113 -19.59 -3.30 -1.68
CA GLU A 113 -20.96 -3.73 -1.46
C GLU A 113 -21.04 -5.22 -1.14
N HIS A 114 -20.33 -6.06 -1.90
CA HIS A 114 -20.27 -7.51 -1.68
C HIS A 114 -19.78 -7.86 -0.27
N LEU A 115 -18.64 -7.28 0.14
CA LEU A 115 -18.08 -7.50 1.48
C LEU A 115 -19.02 -6.97 2.58
N SER A 116 -19.63 -5.81 2.36
CA SER A 116 -20.56 -5.21 3.32
C SER A 116 -21.80 -6.08 3.55
N ARG A 117 -22.35 -6.74 2.52
CA ARG A 117 -23.48 -7.69 2.67
C ARG A 117 -23.12 -8.89 3.53
N GLN A 118 -21.84 -9.22 3.64
CA GLN A 118 -21.33 -10.29 4.51
C GLN A 118 -20.92 -9.79 5.90
N GLY A 119 -21.11 -8.50 6.20
CA GLY A 119 -20.68 -7.88 7.46
C GLY A 119 -19.18 -7.61 7.55
N VAL A 120 -18.46 -7.64 6.42
CA VAL A 120 -17.01 -7.39 6.34
C VAL A 120 -16.77 -5.95 5.87
N GLU A 121 -15.91 -5.21 6.56
CA GLU A 121 -15.53 -3.86 6.18
C GLU A 121 -14.30 -3.88 5.24
N ALA A 122 -14.45 -3.27 4.06
CA ALA A 122 -13.33 -3.00 3.17
C ALA A 122 -12.56 -1.76 3.65
N CYS A 123 -11.24 -1.88 3.73
CA CYS A 123 -10.31 -0.87 4.18
C CYS A 123 -9.30 -0.48 3.09
N THR A 124 -8.73 0.71 3.22
CA THR A 124 -7.55 1.14 2.44
C THR A 124 -6.28 0.50 3.00
N ASN A 125 -5.13 0.72 2.36
CA ASN A 125 -3.83 0.51 2.99
C ASN A 125 -3.57 1.50 4.14
N ALA A 126 -2.82 1.06 5.14
CA ALA A 126 -2.34 1.93 6.20
C ALA A 126 -1.14 2.79 5.75
N ALA A 127 -0.86 3.85 6.49
CA ALA A 127 0.33 4.65 6.24
C ALA A 127 1.61 3.80 6.41
N GLY A 128 2.42 3.70 5.36
CA GLY A 128 3.65 2.90 5.34
C GLY A 128 3.45 1.43 4.95
N ALA A 129 2.22 0.98 4.70
CA ALA A 129 1.94 -0.28 4.03
C ALA A 129 2.03 -0.11 2.50
N PRO A 130 2.19 -1.21 1.73
CA PRO A 130 2.14 -1.14 0.28
C PRO A 130 0.81 -0.60 -0.23
N GLU A 131 0.82 0.08 -1.39
CA GLU A 131 -0.33 0.76 -1.98
C GLU A 131 -1.28 -0.21 -2.70
N PHE A 132 -1.79 -1.21 -1.98
CA PHE A 132 -2.86 -2.07 -2.50
C PHE A 132 -4.20 -1.32 -2.56
N ASP A 133 -5.09 -1.77 -3.46
CA ASP A 133 -6.37 -1.12 -3.74
C ASP A 133 -7.40 -1.32 -2.62
N ALA A 134 -7.48 -2.53 -2.06
CA ALA A 134 -8.41 -2.87 -0.99
C ALA A 134 -7.83 -3.91 -0.04
N GLY A 135 -8.27 -3.90 1.21
CA GLY A 135 -7.97 -4.97 2.15
C GLY A 135 -9.08 -5.13 3.19
N TRP A 136 -9.16 -6.28 3.83
CA TRP A 136 -10.14 -6.55 4.88
C TRP A 136 -9.62 -7.64 5.81
N SER A 137 -10.18 -7.71 7.01
CA SER A 137 -9.91 -8.81 7.95
C SER A 137 -11.07 -9.78 7.99
N LEU A 138 -10.75 -11.08 8.10
CA LEU A 138 -11.73 -12.12 8.38
C LEU A 138 -11.09 -13.10 9.39
N GLY A 139 -11.52 -13.01 10.65
CA GLY A 139 -10.83 -13.70 11.74
C GLY A 139 -9.41 -13.16 11.93
N GLU A 140 -8.42 -14.06 11.91
CA GLU A 140 -7.00 -13.73 12.02
C GLU A 140 -6.32 -13.47 10.65
N ASP A 141 -7.01 -13.78 9.55
CA ASP A 141 -6.49 -13.57 8.20
C ASP A 141 -6.71 -12.10 7.76
N ILE A 142 -5.69 -11.53 7.12
CA ILE A 142 -5.74 -10.23 6.47
C ILE A 142 -5.72 -10.46 4.97
N PHE A 143 -6.80 -10.07 4.30
CA PHE A 143 -6.90 -10.12 2.86
C PHE A 143 -6.40 -8.80 2.28
N VAL A 144 -5.56 -8.90 1.25
CA VAL A 144 -5.00 -7.77 0.53
C VAL A 144 -5.33 -7.98 -0.94
N ALA A 145 -5.88 -6.96 -1.58
CA ALA A 145 -6.43 -7.06 -2.91
C ALA A 145 -5.89 -6.00 -3.87
N GLU A 146 -5.58 -6.46 -5.07
CA GLU A 146 -5.33 -5.62 -6.25
C GLU A 146 -6.53 -5.75 -7.20
N VAL A 147 -7.04 -4.63 -7.69
CA VAL A 147 -8.23 -4.56 -8.55
C VAL A 147 -7.83 -4.16 -9.97
N LYS A 148 -8.10 -5.01 -10.96
CA LYS A 148 -7.77 -4.74 -12.37
C LYS A 148 -9.02 -4.64 -13.24
N SER A 149 -9.14 -3.52 -13.96
CA SER A 149 -10.05 -3.40 -15.09
C SER A 149 -9.46 -4.13 -16.31
N LEU A 150 -10.29 -4.93 -16.96
CA LEU A 150 -9.91 -5.64 -18.19
C LEU A 150 -10.46 -4.93 -19.44
N THR A 151 -11.42 -4.02 -19.26
CA THR A 151 -11.94 -3.17 -20.33
C THR A 151 -10.88 -2.15 -20.80
N GLY A 152 -10.81 -1.93 -22.12
CA GLY A 152 -9.89 -0.97 -22.73
C GLY A 152 -8.41 -1.37 -22.74
N ALA A 153 -8.03 -2.53 -22.20
CA ALA A 153 -6.65 -2.95 -22.03
C ALA A 153 -6.34 -4.35 -22.59
N ARG A 154 -5.05 -4.66 -22.76
CA ARG A 154 -4.60 -6.02 -23.06
C ARG A 154 -4.75 -6.87 -21.80
N GLU A 155 -5.80 -7.69 -21.75
CA GLU A 155 -6.18 -8.53 -20.59
C GLU A 155 -4.97 -9.24 -19.96
N ASP A 156 -4.20 -9.96 -20.77
CA ASP A 156 -3.02 -10.69 -20.30
C ASP A 156 -1.97 -9.82 -19.62
N GLN A 157 -1.79 -8.59 -20.10
CA GLN A 157 -0.86 -7.65 -19.52
C GLN A 157 -1.36 -7.14 -18.16
N GLN A 158 -2.64 -6.79 -18.06
CA GLN A 158 -3.24 -6.32 -16.80
C GLN A 158 -3.21 -7.41 -15.73
N ILE A 159 -3.52 -8.64 -16.10
CA ILE A 159 -3.48 -9.77 -15.16
C ILE A 159 -2.05 -10.04 -14.70
N ARG A 160 -1.06 -10.04 -15.60
CA ARG A 160 0.37 -10.20 -15.22
C ARG A 160 0.84 -9.10 -14.29
N LEU A 161 0.47 -7.85 -14.58
CA LEU A 161 0.80 -6.71 -13.72
C LEU A 161 0.15 -6.86 -12.34
N GLY A 162 -1.14 -7.19 -12.28
CA GLY A 162 -1.85 -7.42 -11.03
C GLY A 162 -1.24 -8.54 -10.19
N ILE A 163 -0.87 -9.67 -10.81
CA ILE A 163 -0.16 -10.77 -10.14
C ILE A 163 1.19 -10.28 -9.59
N GLY A 164 1.97 -9.56 -10.38
CA GLY A 164 3.27 -9.05 -9.95
C GLY A 164 3.16 -8.13 -8.73
N GLN A 165 2.21 -7.18 -8.79
CA GLN A 165 1.96 -6.24 -7.69
C GLN A 165 1.50 -6.95 -6.42
N ILE A 166 0.49 -7.82 -6.50
CA ILE A 166 -0.05 -8.45 -5.30
C ILE A 166 0.97 -9.40 -4.63
N LEU A 167 1.80 -10.08 -5.42
CA LEU A 167 2.89 -10.91 -4.89
C LEU A 167 3.97 -10.05 -4.21
N ASP A 168 4.33 -8.92 -4.79
CA ASP A 168 5.28 -7.96 -4.20
C ASP A 168 4.74 -7.39 -2.88
N TYR A 169 3.51 -6.87 -2.87
CA TYR A 169 2.87 -6.34 -1.66
C TYR A 169 2.80 -7.39 -0.55
N THR A 170 2.43 -8.61 -0.90
CA THR A 170 2.36 -9.71 0.06
C THR A 170 3.73 -10.09 0.61
N HIS A 171 4.77 -10.08 -0.22
CA HIS A 171 6.14 -10.32 0.22
C HIS A 171 6.63 -9.23 1.18
N GLN A 172 6.37 -7.97 0.88
CA GLN A 172 6.71 -6.83 1.74
C GLN A 172 5.98 -6.93 3.08
N LEU A 173 4.67 -7.19 3.07
CA LEU A 173 3.85 -7.30 4.28
C LEU A 173 4.26 -8.48 5.16
N ARG A 174 4.58 -9.65 4.59
CA ARG A 174 5.09 -10.79 5.36
C ARG A 174 6.44 -10.50 6.01
N SER A 175 7.25 -9.63 5.40
CA SER A 175 8.55 -9.23 5.94
C SER A 175 8.42 -8.20 7.06
N THR A 176 7.44 -7.29 6.98
CA THR A 176 7.23 -6.23 7.99
C THR A 176 6.28 -6.64 9.11
N CYS A 177 5.37 -7.58 8.85
CA CYS A 177 4.35 -8.09 9.77
C CYS A 177 4.34 -9.64 9.78
N PRO A 178 5.37 -10.32 10.32
CA PRO A 178 5.51 -11.78 10.20
C PRO A 178 4.39 -12.58 10.88
N SER A 179 3.71 -11.99 11.87
CA SER A 179 2.60 -12.61 12.58
C SER A 179 1.26 -12.49 11.85
N ALA A 180 1.15 -11.63 10.83
CA ALA A 180 -0.09 -11.46 10.08
C ALA A 180 -0.25 -12.54 9.00
N ALA A 181 -1.37 -13.25 9.02
CA ALA A 181 -1.72 -14.22 7.98
C ALA A 181 -2.25 -13.48 6.73
N VAL A 182 -1.33 -13.01 5.88
CA VAL A 182 -1.68 -12.23 4.68
C VAL A 182 -2.11 -13.15 3.52
N ARG A 183 -3.34 -12.93 3.04
CA ARG A 183 -3.99 -13.62 1.92
C ARG A 183 -4.08 -12.70 0.69
N PRO A 184 -3.30 -12.96 -0.37
CA PRO A 184 -3.37 -12.17 -1.59
C PRO A 184 -4.64 -12.49 -2.39
N VAL A 185 -5.28 -11.45 -2.91
CA VAL A 185 -6.45 -11.53 -3.78
C VAL A 185 -6.22 -10.68 -5.03
N LEU A 186 -6.48 -11.24 -6.20
CA LEU A 186 -6.59 -10.48 -7.45
C LEU A 186 -8.06 -10.41 -7.82
N VAL A 187 -8.59 -9.20 -7.87
CA VAL A 187 -9.98 -8.91 -8.21
C VAL A 187 -10.02 -8.35 -9.62
N LEU A 188 -10.78 -8.99 -10.50
CA LEU A 188 -10.94 -8.55 -11.88
C LEU A 188 -12.34 -7.95 -12.09
N GLU A 189 -12.43 -6.94 -12.95
CA GLU A 189 -13.72 -6.37 -13.38
C GLU A 189 -14.66 -7.41 -14.00
N LYS A 190 -14.10 -8.42 -14.67
CA LYS A 190 -14.87 -9.50 -15.31
C LYS A 190 -14.04 -10.78 -15.37
N ARG A 191 -14.73 -11.89 -15.64
CA ARG A 191 -14.07 -13.19 -15.82
C ARG A 191 -13.00 -13.12 -16.91
N PRO A 192 -11.76 -13.58 -16.65
CA PRO A 192 -10.72 -13.61 -17.67
C PRO A 192 -11.07 -14.62 -18.76
N SER A 193 -10.73 -14.29 -20.00
CA SER A 193 -11.01 -15.12 -21.18
C SER A 193 -10.26 -16.45 -21.17
N ALA A 194 -9.04 -16.46 -20.65
CA ALA A 194 -8.19 -17.64 -20.61
C ALA A 194 -8.22 -18.33 -19.24
N VAL A 195 -8.68 -19.58 -19.21
CA VAL A 195 -8.79 -20.42 -18.00
C VAL A 195 -7.45 -20.64 -17.29
N ARG A 196 -6.33 -20.52 -18.02
CA ARG A 196 -4.97 -20.65 -17.45
C ARG A 196 -4.72 -19.72 -16.27
N TRP A 197 -5.40 -18.57 -16.21
CA TRP A 197 -5.21 -17.58 -15.13
C TRP A 197 -5.67 -18.11 -13.78
N THR A 198 -6.75 -18.91 -13.75
CA THR A 198 -7.21 -19.60 -12.53
C THR A 198 -6.15 -20.59 -12.06
N ALA A 199 -5.68 -21.47 -12.95
CA ALA A 199 -4.67 -22.47 -12.60
C ALA A 199 -3.35 -21.85 -12.12
N LEU A 200 -2.94 -20.73 -12.73
CA LEU A 200 -1.75 -20.00 -12.30
C LEU A 200 -1.94 -19.37 -10.92
N ALA A 201 -3.08 -18.72 -10.68
CA ALA A 201 -3.38 -18.09 -9.40
C ALA A 201 -3.38 -19.14 -8.26
N ASP A 202 -4.04 -20.26 -8.47
CA ASP A 202 -4.03 -21.39 -7.53
C ASP A 202 -2.60 -21.90 -7.27
N GLY A 203 -1.81 -22.08 -8.33
CA GLY A 203 -0.43 -22.57 -8.26
C GLY A 203 0.53 -21.66 -7.47
N VAL A 204 0.21 -20.37 -7.31
CA VAL A 204 1.00 -19.41 -6.52
C VAL A 204 0.33 -19.02 -5.19
N GLY A 205 -0.80 -19.64 -4.85
CA GLY A 205 -1.55 -19.34 -3.62
C GLY A 205 -2.23 -17.96 -3.63
N LEU A 206 -2.57 -17.46 -4.82
CA LEU A 206 -3.32 -16.22 -5.05
C LEU A 206 -4.81 -16.55 -5.23
N ARG A 207 -5.70 -15.89 -4.50
CA ARG A 207 -7.13 -16.01 -4.76
C ARG A 207 -7.50 -15.13 -5.95
N LEU A 208 -8.02 -15.72 -7.02
CA LEU A 208 -8.52 -15.00 -8.18
C LEU A 208 -10.05 -14.92 -8.12
N THR A 209 -10.59 -13.72 -8.26
CA THR A 209 -12.05 -13.50 -8.28
C THR A 209 -12.42 -12.36 -9.22
N TRP A 210 -13.71 -12.22 -9.53
CA TRP A 210 -14.18 -11.19 -10.45
C TRP A 210 -15.61 -10.76 -10.17
N ALA A 211 -15.95 -9.55 -10.62
CA ALA A 211 -17.31 -9.03 -10.55
C ALA A 211 -18.24 -9.76 -11.55
N PRO A 212 -19.57 -9.74 -11.29
CA PRO A 212 -20.22 -9.22 -10.10
C PRO A 212 -20.29 -10.21 -8.91
N GLU A 213 -19.94 -11.49 -9.10
CA GLU A 213 -20.20 -12.52 -8.08
C GLU A 213 -19.15 -12.58 -6.98
N PHE A 214 -17.92 -12.16 -7.27
CA PHE A 214 -16.77 -12.23 -6.36
C PHE A 214 -16.64 -13.60 -5.66
N ALA A 215 -16.79 -14.68 -6.43
CA ALA A 215 -16.78 -16.04 -5.90
C ALA A 215 -15.52 -16.31 -5.06
N GLY A 216 -15.73 -16.94 -3.90
CA GLY A 216 -14.67 -17.33 -2.98
C GLY A 216 -14.17 -16.24 -2.04
N ILE A 217 -14.76 -15.04 -2.02
CA ILE A 217 -14.49 -14.01 -0.99
C ILE A 217 -15.77 -13.47 -0.35
#